data_AF-A0A2C5Y769-F1
#
_entry.id   AF-A0A2C5Y769-F1
#
_cell.length_a   1.000
_cell.length_b   1.000
_cell.length_c   1.000
_cell.angle_alpha   90.00
_cell.angle_beta   90.00
_cell.angle_gamma   90.00
#
_symmetry.space_group_name_H-M   'P 1'
#
loop_
_entity.id
_entity.type
_entity.pdbx_description
1 polymer ?
#
loop_
_entity_poly.entity_id
_entity_poly.type
_entity_poly.pdbx_seq_one_letter_code
_entity_poly.pdbx_strand_id
1 'polypeptide(L)'
;MTIDPTPLAAPDAGALAVLVSTRAVLPCADDSLVISPATIVLSPLTGKIVSVVPSIIPEDLFPLGTLYTDHSPRLLLPGLVDAHVHLNEPGRTEWEGFWTGTRAAASGGVTTVVDMPLNAIPPTTTLFGFQEKLRASRGQCWVDVAFYGGVIPGNAHELGALVDAGVRGFKCFLIDSGVEEFPAVSSEDVALAMCTLKDKPTTLMFHAEMTPTEGPPALTEADGRDVATYQTFLDSRPPVYETRAVDEILSLAHTAPSLHLHIVHLSATQCIPMLRDARSRGINVTAETCFHYLGLSAEDIARGDTRHKCCPPIRESSNRDRLWDELVAGDSCITTVVSDHSPCTPELKLLPRQLKAKEESTSNHSKGHSAKKSINGISHADSATNAKEIKANGIAIASDRPAINGIVNTSCNGTVAPELKVLPDHLSKAAEGDGTGVDITTAVPSGTVPAGDFMAAWGGISSVGLGLSIMHTAAKQRSKAGAAPDMTDIVRLCCQATAQQVGLAHRKGALKVGMDADVCVYDDADVWTLDQGSMRWKNRCSPWQGHQFAGRVCETWLRGRKVYELGSGFAVQEPFGETITEPRTA
;
A
#
# COMPACT_ATOMS: atom_id res chain seq x y z
N MET A 1 49.93 -6.56 2.31
CA MET A 1 49.16 -7.73 1.86
C MET A 1 48.67 -7.43 0.46
N THR A 2 49.09 -8.24 -0.50
CA THR A 2 48.82 -8.13 -1.93
C THR A 2 47.36 -8.43 -2.22
N ILE A 3 46.68 -7.54 -2.94
CA ILE A 3 45.33 -7.74 -3.46
C ILE A 3 45.44 -8.71 -4.64
N ASP A 4 44.79 -9.86 -4.54
CA ASP A 4 44.70 -10.86 -5.60
C ASP A 4 43.70 -10.37 -6.66
N PRO A 5 44.12 -10.11 -7.91
CA PRO A 5 43.24 -9.70 -8.99
C PRO A 5 42.67 -10.96 -9.65
N THR A 6 41.90 -11.75 -8.92
CA THR A 6 41.19 -12.88 -9.54
C THR A 6 39.98 -12.33 -10.30
N PRO A 7 39.84 -12.59 -11.61
CA PRO A 7 38.64 -12.21 -12.34
C PRO A 7 37.46 -12.95 -11.70
N LEU A 8 36.41 -12.20 -11.34
CA LEU A 8 35.11 -12.76 -11.00
C LEU A 8 34.71 -13.72 -12.12
N ALA A 9 34.63 -15.02 -11.79
CA ALA A 9 34.18 -16.04 -12.72
C ALA A 9 32.82 -15.61 -13.29
N ALA A 10 32.73 -15.54 -14.63
CA ALA A 10 31.53 -15.12 -15.33
C ALA A 10 30.36 -16.04 -14.92
N PRO A 11 29.32 -15.51 -14.26
CA PRO A 11 28.03 -16.21 -14.20
C PRO A 11 27.46 -16.24 -15.63
N ASP A 12 26.68 -17.28 -15.94
CA ASP A 12 25.89 -17.38 -17.18
C ASP A 12 25.42 -16.00 -17.66
N ALA A 13 25.77 -15.66 -18.89
CA ALA A 13 25.58 -14.35 -19.49
C ALA A 13 24.08 -14.03 -19.75
N GLY A 14 23.32 -13.84 -18.67
CA GLY A 14 22.21 -12.90 -18.66
C GLY A 14 22.77 -11.49 -18.54
N ALA A 15 22.20 -10.53 -19.29
CA ALA A 15 22.63 -9.14 -19.23
C ALA A 15 22.49 -8.60 -17.79
N LEU A 16 23.62 -8.33 -17.13
CA LEU A 16 23.65 -7.65 -15.84
C LEU A 16 23.23 -6.18 -16.01
N ALA A 17 22.67 -5.61 -14.95
CA ALA A 17 22.46 -4.17 -14.85
C ALA A 17 23.32 -3.62 -13.72
N VAL A 18 23.96 -2.48 -13.95
CA VAL A 18 24.86 -1.82 -13.01
C VAL A 18 24.33 -0.42 -12.75
N LEU A 19 23.96 -0.17 -11.50
CA LEU A 19 23.54 1.14 -11.02
C LEU A 19 24.66 1.73 -10.18
N VAL A 20 25.11 2.92 -10.52
CA VAL A 20 26.10 3.65 -9.70
C VAL A 20 25.54 4.99 -9.24
N SER A 21 26.02 5.43 -8.08
CA SER A 21 25.82 6.80 -7.63
C SER A 21 26.91 7.19 -6.64
N THR A 22 27.22 8.48 -6.58
CA THR A 22 27.97 9.11 -5.49
C THR A 22 27.26 9.01 -4.13
N ARG A 23 25.97 8.64 -4.11
CA ARG A 23 25.15 8.56 -2.90
C ARG A 23 24.23 7.33 -2.95
N ALA A 24 24.50 6.34 -2.11
CA ALA A 24 23.65 5.18 -1.89
C ALA A 24 23.56 4.90 -0.39
N VAL A 25 22.38 4.49 0.09
CA VAL A 25 22.19 4.09 1.49
C VAL A 25 22.49 2.59 1.63
N LEU A 26 23.62 2.26 2.24
CA LEU A 26 24.11 0.90 2.39
C LEU A 26 24.08 0.46 3.86
N PRO A 27 23.81 -0.83 4.15
CA PRO A 27 23.99 -1.39 5.48
C PRO A 27 25.47 -1.62 5.80
N CYS A 28 25.85 -1.29 7.04
CA CYS A 28 27.11 -1.66 7.66
C CYS A 28 27.05 -3.08 8.24
N ALA A 29 28.17 -3.57 8.77
CA ALA A 29 28.25 -4.91 9.34
C ALA A 29 27.39 -5.10 10.60
N ASP A 30 27.09 -4.01 11.32
CA ASP A 30 26.22 -3.97 12.50
C ASP A 30 24.76 -3.59 12.15
N ASP A 31 24.40 -3.67 10.86
CA ASP A 31 23.10 -3.29 10.31
C ASP A 31 22.72 -1.80 10.45
N SER A 32 23.64 -0.94 10.94
CA SER A 32 23.48 0.52 10.82
C SER A 32 23.56 0.96 9.35
N LEU A 33 23.02 2.14 9.02
CA LEU A 33 22.95 2.62 7.64
C LEU A 33 23.93 3.79 7.41
N VAL A 34 24.57 3.81 6.25
CA VAL A 34 25.49 4.88 5.84
C VAL A 34 25.20 5.33 4.41
N ILE A 35 25.37 6.62 4.14
CA ILE A 35 25.40 7.14 2.76
C ILE A 35 26.83 7.11 2.25
N SER A 36 27.08 6.37 1.17
CA SER A 36 28.38 6.32 0.50
C SER A 36 28.24 6.30 -1.03
N PRO A 37 29.30 6.62 -1.79
CA PRO A 37 29.37 6.22 -3.19
C PRO A 37 29.20 4.70 -3.31
N ALA A 38 28.56 4.22 -4.37
CA ALA A 38 28.36 2.80 -4.57
C ALA A 38 28.23 2.42 -6.04
N THR A 39 28.63 1.17 -6.32
CA THR A 39 28.29 0.40 -7.53
C THR A 39 27.50 -0.82 -7.12
N ILE A 40 26.29 -0.94 -7.66
CA ILE A 40 25.36 -2.03 -7.36
C ILE A 40 25.12 -2.82 -8.63
N VAL A 41 25.51 -4.09 -8.62
CA VAL A 41 25.33 -5.00 -9.75
C VAL A 41 24.11 -5.87 -9.48
N LEU A 42 23.16 -5.82 -10.41
CA LEU A 42 21.88 -6.52 -10.38
C LEU A 42 21.89 -7.61 -11.45
N SER A 43 21.28 -8.75 -11.13
CA SER A 43 20.99 -9.80 -12.11
C SER A 43 19.48 -9.81 -12.40
N PRO A 44 19.02 -9.28 -13.55
CA PRO A 44 17.62 -9.38 -13.97
C PRO A 44 17.15 -10.82 -14.22
N LEU A 45 18.09 -11.76 -14.35
CA LEU A 45 17.84 -13.19 -14.52
C LEU A 45 17.47 -13.84 -13.19
N THR A 46 18.25 -13.61 -12.12
CA THR A 46 17.97 -14.19 -10.80
C THR A 46 17.07 -13.31 -9.94
N GLY A 47 16.92 -12.03 -10.31
CA GLY A 47 16.21 -11.03 -9.53
C GLY A 47 16.96 -10.51 -8.31
N LYS A 48 18.27 -10.80 -8.19
CA LYS A 48 19.07 -10.53 -6.99
C LYS A 48 20.15 -9.48 -7.21
N ILE A 49 20.53 -8.82 -6.12
CA ILE A 49 21.78 -8.04 -6.04
C ILE A 49 22.93 -9.03 -5.97
N VAL A 50 23.86 -8.97 -6.93
CA VAL A 50 25.00 -9.91 -7.02
C VAL A 50 26.31 -9.30 -6.53
N SER A 51 26.43 -7.98 -6.52
CA SER A 51 27.58 -7.28 -5.97
C SER A 51 27.22 -5.88 -5.49
N VAL A 52 27.82 -5.45 -4.39
CA VAL A 52 27.74 -4.08 -3.86
C VAL A 52 29.16 -3.65 -3.51
N VAL A 53 29.64 -2.58 -4.12
CA VAL A 53 30.97 -2.03 -3.85
C VAL A 53 30.80 -0.57 -3.41
N PRO A 54 31.34 -0.15 -2.25
CA PRO A 54 31.18 1.22 -1.73
C PRO A 54 32.11 2.24 -2.43
N SER A 55 32.14 2.20 -3.75
CA SER A 55 32.84 3.12 -4.64
C SER A 55 32.21 3.07 -6.03
N ILE A 56 32.42 4.11 -6.85
CA ILE A 56 32.04 4.09 -8.26
C ILE A 56 33.10 3.30 -9.03
N ILE A 57 32.68 2.20 -9.65
CA ILE A 57 33.49 1.42 -10.60
C ILE A 57 33.16 1.95 -12.00
N PRO A 58 34.16 2.37 -12.79
CA PRO A 58 33.97 2.82 -14.17
C PRO A 58 33.29 1.78 -15.07
N GLU A 59 32.51 2.25 -16.04
CA GLU A 59 31.77 1.43 -17.00
C GLU A 59 32.67 0.49 -17.82
N ASP A 60 33.88 0.92 -18.16
CA ASP A 60 34.85 0.18 -18.99
C ASP A 60 35.44 -1.07 -18.31
N LEU A 61 35.20 -1.24 -17.00
CA LEU A 61 35.54 -2.45 -16.25
C LEU A 61 34.45 -3.53 -16.29
N PHE A 62 33.29 -3.23 -16.88
CA PHE A 62 32.21 -4.19 -17.09
C PHE A 62 32.23 -4.74 -18.52
N PRO A 63 31.72 -5.97 -18.76
CA PRO A 63 31.63 -6.52 -20.11
C PRO A 63 30.87 -5.61 -21.07
N LEU A 64 31.30 -5.54 -22.33
CA LEU A 64 30.65 -4.73 -23.36
C LEU A 64 29.16 -5.10 -23.49
N GLY A 65 28.29 -4.09 -23.47
CA GLY A 65 26.84 -4.27 -23.54
C GLY A 65 26.14 -4.47 -22.18
N THR A 66 26.88 -4.41 -21.07
CA THR A 66 26.28 -4.31 -19.72
C THR A 66 25.46 -3.03 -19.63
N LEU A 67 24.23 -3.10 -19.11
CA LEU A 67 23.44 -1.89 -18.85
C LEU A 67 24.06 -1.15 -17.67
N TYR A 68 24.78 -0.06 -17.93
CA TYR A 68 25.39 0.77 -16.91
C TYR A 68 24.66 2.11 -16.82
N THR A 69 24.33 2.57 -15.61
CA THR A 69 23.69 3.88 -15.42
C THR A 69 24.26 4.57 -14.19
N ASP A 70 24.84 5.75 -14.40
CA ASP A 70 25.24 6.66 -13.32
C ASP A 70 24.09 7.60 -12.97
N HIS A 71 23.59 7.46 -11.74
CA HIS A 71 22.51 8.27 -11.20
C HIS A 71 23.00 9.47 -10.38
N SER A 72 24.30 9.71 -10.29
CA SER A 72 24.84 10.83 -9.52
C SER A 72 24.24 12.19 -9.94
N PRO A 73 23.86 13.08 -8.99
CA PRO A 73 24.00 12.97 -7.53
C PRO A 73 22.75 12.41 -6.80
N ARG A 74 21.87 11.67 -7.48
CA ARG A 74 20.64 11.10 -6.90
C ARG A 74 20.97 9.93 -5.98
N LEU A 75 20.11 9.67 -5.00
CA LEU A 75 20.25 8.57 -4.04
C LEU A 75 19.83 7.23 -4.66
N LEU A 76 20.61 6.19 -4.38
CA LEU A 76 20.16 4.80 -4.49
C LEU A 76 19.70 4.32 -3.11
N LEU A 77 18.42 4.01 -2.99
CA LEU A 77 17.79 3.50 -1.77
C LEU A 77 17.32 2.05 -2.01
N PRO A 78 17.23 1.21 -0.96
CA PRO A 78 16.42 -0.01 -1.06
C PRO A 78 14.98 0.36 -1.46
N GLY A 79 14.35 -0.47 -2.29
CA GLY A 79 12.93 -0.34 -2.56
C GLY A 79 12.12 -0.35 -1.25
N LEU A 80 11.16 0.58 -1.14
CA LEU A 80 10.38 0.74 0.10
C LEU A 80 9.45 -0.45 0.31
N VAL A 81 9.19 -0.75 1.59
CA VAL A 81 8.19 -1.72 2.02
C VAL A 81 7.07 -0.96 2.72
N ASP A 82 5.88 -0.96 2.13
CA ASP A 82 4.70 -0.34 2.73
C ASP A 82 3.82 -1.42 3.37
N ALA A 83 3.91 -1.54 4.70
CA ALA A 83 3.28 -2.60 5.47
C ALA A 83 1.82 -2.32 5.85
N HIS A 84 1.18 -1.28 5.30
CA HIS A 84 -0.21 -0.97 5.60
C HIS A 84 -0.91 -0.34 4.38
N VAL A 85 -1.42 -1.20 3.50
CA VAL A 85 -2.12 -0.78 2.27
C VAL A 85 -3.43 -1.55 2.17
N HIS A 86 -4.52 -0.86 1.82
CA HIS A 86 -5.82 -1.49 1.54
C HIS A 86 -6.02 -1.63 0.03
N LEU A 87 -5.78 -2.83 -0.49
CA LEU A 87 -6.15 -3.23 -1.84
C LEU A 87 -7.50 -3.96 -1.73
N ASN A 88 -8.56 -3.24 -2.08
CA ASN A 88 -9.96 -3.60 -1.79
C ASN A 88 -10.52 -4.62 -2.80
N GLU A 89 -9.70 -5.56 -3.24
CA GLU A 89 -10.02 -6.56 -4.25
C GLU A 89 -9.78 -7.96 -3.68
N PRO A 90 -10.72 -8.92 -3.86
CA PRO A 90 -11.98 -8.86 -4.61
C PRO A 90 -13.07 -8.00 -3.96
N GLY A 91 -14.14 -7.71 -4.72
CA GLY A 91 -15.42 -7.23 -4.18
C GLY A 91 -15.62 -5.72 -4.10
N ARG A 92 -14.56 -4.92 -3.88
CA ARG A 92 -14.60 -3.45 -3.89
C ARG A 92 -13.50 -2.85 -4.77
N THR A 93 -13.20 -3.50 -5.90
CA THR A 93 -12.13 -3.11 -6.84
C THR A 93 -12.27 -1.67 -7.33
N GLU A 94 -13.48 -1.10 -7.32
CA GLU A 94 -13.76 0.30 -7.62
C GLU A 94 -13.20 1.30 -6.60
N TRP A 95 -12.93 0.88 -5.37
CA TRP A 95 -12.24 1.70 -4.37
C TRP A 95 -10.75 1.81 -4.67
N GLU A 96 -10.09 0.67 -4.89
CA GLU A 96 -8.72 0.50 -5.41
C GLU A 96 -8.42 -0.99 -5.48
N GLY A 97 -7.91 -1.48 -6.61
CA GLY A 97 -7.53 -2.89 -6.78
C GLY A 97 -6.03 -3.10 -6.83
N PHE A 98 -5.60 -4.35 -7.01
CA PHE A 98 -4.18 -4.69 -7.11
C PHE A 98 -3.50 -3.93 -8.26
N TRP A 99 -4.16 -3.85 -9.42
CA TRP A 99 -3.61 -3.19 -10.59
C TRP A 99 -3.25 -1.71 -10.35
N THR A 100 -4.16 -0.94 -9.78
CA THR A 100 -3.95 0.51 -9.62
C THR A 100 -3.12 0.83 -8.38
N GLY A 101 -3.34 0.13 -7.26
CA GLY A 101 -2.62 0.36 -6.01
C GLY A 101 -1.13 0.01 -6.11
N THR A 102 -0.80 -1.14 -6.72
CA THR A 102 0.62 -1.55 -6.91
C THR A 102 1.34 -0.68 -7.93
N ARG A 103 0.63 -0.10 -8.90
CA ARG A 103 1.19 0.92 -9.81
C ARG A 103 1.49 2.21 -9.08
N ALA A 104 0.58 2.66 -8.21
CA ALA A 104 0.81 3.83 -7.39
C ALA A 104 2.04 3.63 -6.47
N ALA A 105 2.15 2.46 -5.85
CA ALA A 105 3.32 2.03 -5.10
C ALA A 105 4.62 2.11 -5.93
N ALA A 106 4.65 1.45 -7.10
CA ALA A 106 5.80 1.46 -7.99
C ALA A 106 6.22 2.88 -8.39
N SER A 107 5.27 3.78 -8.64
CA SER A 107 5.58 5.16 -9.04
C SER A 107 6.27 5.99 -7.95
N GLY A 108 6.21 5.52 -6.71
CA GLY A 108 6.76 6.17 -5.53
C GLY A 108 7.87 5.40 -4.84
N GLY A 109 8.57 4.51 -5.55
CA GLY A 109 9.75 3.82 -5.03
C GLY A 109 9.44 2.65 -4.09
N VAL A 110 8.17 2.32 -3.90
CA VAL A 110 7.73 1.15 -3.15
C VAL A 110 7.84 -0.08 -4.05
N THR A 111 8.53 -1.12 -3.59
CA THR A 111 8.70 -2.39 -4.31
C THR A 111 8.01 -3.55 -3.62
N THR A 112 7.50 -3.35 -2.41
CA THR A 112 6.71 -4.33 -1.68
C THR A 112 5.59 -3.63 -0.92
N VAL A 113 4.37 -4.12 -1.05
CA VAL A 113 3.23 -3.73 -0.22
C VAL A 113 2.73 -4.92 0.58
N VAL A 114 2.20 -4.69 1.78
CA VAL A 114 1.49 -5.71 2.56
C VAL A 114 0.03 -5.31 2.68
N ASP A 115 -0.81 -6.10 2.02
CA ASP A 115 -2.23 -5.85 1.87
C ASP A 115 -3.01 -6.24 3.13
N MET A 116 -3.86 -5.32 3.58
CA MET A 116 -4.72 -5.50 4.75
C MET A 116 -5.87 -6.50 4.47
N PRO A 117 -6.37 -7.19 5.50
CA PRO A 117 -7.34 -8.27 5.32
C PRO A 117 -8.75 -7.77 4.97
N LEU A 118 -9.02 -6.48 5.21
CA LEU A 118 -10.18 -5.68 4.78
C LEU A 118 -9.73 -4.63 3.74
N ASN A 119 -10.57 -4.06 2.89
CA ASN A 119 -12.03 -4.13 2.78
C ASN A 119 -12.47 -4.99 1.59
N ALA A 120 -11.73 -6.06 1.31
CA ALA A 120 -12.09 -7.00 0.25
C ALA A 120 -13.29 -7.87 0.68
N ILE A 121 -14.05 -8.36 -0.30
CA ILE A 121 -15.18 -9.26 -0.12
C ILE A 121 -14.94 -10.54 -0.94
N PRO A 122 -14.77 -11.70 -0.30
CA PRO A 122 -14.68 -11.91 1.14
C PRO A 122 -13.39 -11.32 1.75
N PRO A 123 -13.40 -10.94 3.04
CA PRO A 123 -12.19 -10.50 3.74
C PRO A 123 -11.25 -11.69 4.01
N THR A 124 -9.99 -11.40 4.30
CA THR A 124 -8.95 -12.41 4.58
C THR A 124 -9.00 -12.90 6.04
N THR A 125 -10.18 -13.33 6.48
CA THR A 125 -10.42 -13.85 7.85
C THR A 125 -10.53 -15.37 7.90
N THR A 126 -10.54 -16.04 6.74
CA THR A 126 -10.57 -17.49 6.58
C THR A 126 -9.57 -17.91 5.51
N LEU A 127 -9.15 -19.18 5.51
CA LEU A 127 -8.30 -19.70 4.44
C LEU A 127 -8.94 -19.56 3.05
N PHE A 128 -10.26 -19.73 2.96
CA PHE A 128 -11.01 -19.50 1.72
C PHE A 128 -10.91 -18.05 1.25
N GLY A 129 -11.16 -17.08 2.14
CA GLY A 129 -11.05 -15.66 1.81
C GLY A 129 -9.65 -15.28 1.34
N PHE A 130 -8.62 -15.85 1.96
CA PHE A 130 -7.24 -15.67 1.51
C PHE A 130 -7.00 -16.24 0.10
N GLN A 131 -7.51 -17.44 -0.19
CA GLN A 131 -7.39 -18.03 -1.52
C GLN A 131 -8.11 -17.23 -2.60
N GLU A 132 -9.28 -16.66 -2.31
CA GLU A 132 -9.98 -15.74 -3.23
C GLU A 132 -9.12 -14.50 -3.51
N LYS A 133 -8.54 -13.90 -2.47
CA LYS A 133 -7.67 -12.73 -2.62
C LYS A 133 -6.41 -13.04 -3.44
N LEU A 134 -5.78 -14.20 -3.22
CA LEU A 134 -4.67 -14.68 -4.04
C LEU A 134 -5.06 -14.95 -5.50
N ARG A 135 -6.29 -15.39 -5.78
CA ARG A 135 -6.75 -15.55 -7.16
C ARG A 135 -6.98 -14.20 -7.82
N ALA A 136 -7.54 -13.24 -7.09
CA ALA A 136 -7.79 -11.90 -7.59
C ALA A 136 -6.48 -11.16 -7.92
N SER A 137 -5.41 -11.32 -7.14
CA SER A 137 -4.13 -10.62 -7.37
C SER A 137 -3.32 -11.10 -8.59
N ARG A 138 -3.61 -12.30 -9.12
CA ARG A 138 -2.84 -12.93 -10.21
C ARG A 138 -2.82 -12.07 -11.46
N GLY A 139 -1.62 -11.76 -11.96
CA GLY A 139 -1.43 -11.00 -13.19
C GLY A 139 -1.81 -9.52 -13.07
N GLN A 140 -1.94 -8.98 -11.86
CA GLN A 140 -2.29 -7.56 -11.63
C GLN A 140 -1.18 -6.75 -10.93
N CYS A 141 -0.24 -7.41 -10.26
CA CYS A 141 0.68 -6.75 -9.32
C CYS A 141 1.94 -6.19 -10.01
N TRP A 142 2.20 -4.89 -9.86
CA TRP A 142 3.38 -4.20 -10.41
C TRP A 142 4.56 -4.12 -9.45
N VAL A 143 4.30 -4.45 -8.18
CA VAL A 143 5.27 -4.60 -7.09
C VAL A 143 4.93 -5.89 -6.35
N ASP A 144 5.79 -6.37 -5.46
CA ASP A 144 5.46 -7.56 -4.69
C ASP A 144 4.39 -7.28 -3.65
N VAL A 145 3.56 -8.30 -3.41
CA VAL A 145 2.43 -8.19 -2.48
C VAL A 145 2.50 -9.33 -1.48
N ALA A 146 2.62 -8.99 -0.21
CA ALA A 146 2.34 -9.90 0.89
C ALA A 146 0.96 -9.56 1.50
N PHE A 147 0.46 -10.41 2.41
CA PHE A 147 -0.91 -10.30 2.90
C PHE A 147 -0.98 -10.49 4.42
N TYR A 148 -1.88 -9.76 5.06
CA TYR A 148 -2.29 -10.04 6.43
C TYR A 148 -3.56 -10.89 6.47
N GLY A 149 -3.70 -11.67 7.55
CA GLY A 149 -4.97 -12.24 7.98
C GLY A 149 -5.74 -11.28 8.88
N GLY A 150 -7.03 -11.52 9.07
CA GLY A 150 -7.87 -10.78 10.01
C GLY A 150 -8.26 -11.61 11.22
N VAL A 151 -8.37 -10.97 12.40
CA VAL A 151 -9.08 -11.55 13.55
C VAL A 151 -10.42 -10.83 13.69
N ILE A 152 -11.48 -11.61 13.74
CA ILE A 152 -12.86 -11.18 14.00
C ILE A 152 -13.49 -12.15 15.02
N PRO A 153 -14.59 -11.78 15.70
CA PRO A 153 -15.31 -12.70 16.56
C PRO A 153 -15.61 -14.05 15.89
N GLY A 154 -15.28 -15.14 16.59
CA GLY A 154 -15.57 -16.51 16.14
C GLY A 154 -14.59 -17.14 15.13
N ASN A 155 -13.59 -16.42 14.61
CA ASN A 155 -12.66 -16.97 13.61
C ASN A 155 -11.33 -17.52 14.15
N ALA A 156 -11.14 -17.60 15.47
CA ALA A 156 -9.86 -18.01 16.06
C ALA A 156 -9.34 -19.37 15.55
N HIS A 157 -10.23 -20.29 15.16
CA HIS A 157 -9.87 -21.60 14.62
C HIS A 157 -9.23 -21.55 13.22
N GLU A 158 -9.40 -20.46 12.46
CA GLU A 158 -8.82 -20.25 11.12
C GLU A 158 -7.37 -19.74 11.17
N LEU A 159 -6.97 -19.10 12.28
CA LEU A 159 -5.71 -18.36 12.36
C LEU A 159 -4.48 -19.23 12.11
N GLY A 160 -4.50 -20.47 12.63
CA GLY A 160 -3.40 -21.42 12.42
C GLY A 160 -3.18 -21.75 10.95
N ALA A 161 -4.26 -22.01 10.20
CA ALA A 161 -4.20 -22.32 8.77
C ALA A 161 -3.73 -21.12 7.94
N LEU A 162 -4.10 -19.90 8.34
CA LEU A 162 -3.62 -18.68 7.69
C LEU A 162 -2.12 -18.45 7.91
N VAL A 163 -1.59 -18.74 9.11
CA VAL A 163 -0.13 -18.73 9.35
C VAL A 163 0.56 -19.70 8.40
N ASP A 164 0.07 -20.94 8.33
CA ASP A 164 0.66 -21.99 7.51
C ASP A 164 0.55 -21.67 6.00
N ALA A 165 -0.48 -20.93 5.59
CA ALA A 165 -0.66 -20.42 4.23
C ALA A 165 0.24 -19.21 3.90
N GLY A 166 0.91 -18.62 4.90
CA GLY A 166 1.88 -17.58 4.68
C GLY A 166 1.35 -16.15 4.80
N VAL A 167 0.30 -15.87 5.57
CA VAL A 167 0.03 -14.47 5.96
C VAL A 167 1.17 -13.92 6.83
N ARG A 168 1.43 -12.61 6.77
CA ARG A 168 2.53 -11.97 7.50
C ARG A 168 2.18 -11.64 8.96
N GLY A 169 0.91 -11.61 9.31
CA GLY A 169 0.42 -11.17 10.61
C GLY A 169 -1.10 -11.12 10.60
N PHE A 170 -1.68 -10.70 11.72
CA PHE A 170 -3.13 -10.60 11.88
C PHE A 170 -3.55 -9.23 12.35
N LYS A 171 -4.50 -8.60 11.66
CA LYS A 171 -5.07 -7.30 12.02
C LYS A 171 -6.44 -7.48 12.68
N CYS A 172 -6.74 -6.70 13.72
CA CYS A 172 -8.08 -6.58 14.29
C CYS A 172 -8.40 -5.14 14.71
N PHE A 173 -9.67 -4.89 15.02
CA PHE A 173 -10.18 -3.59 15.49
C PHE A 173 -10.86 -3.76 16.84
N LEU A 174 -10.57 -2.85 17.78
CA LEU A 174 -11.26 -2.78 19.09
C LEU A 174 -12.46 -1.81 19.07
N ILE A 175 -12.79 -1.28 17.89
CA ILE A 175 -13.94 -0.43 17.60
C ILE A 175 -14.50 -0.78 16.22
N ASP A 176 -15.69 -0.29 15.89
CA ASP A 176 -16.27 -0.45 14.57
C ASP A 176 -15.29 -0.07 13.44
N SER A 177 -15.12 -0.97 12.48
CA SER A 177 -14.17 -0.84 11.36
C SER A 177 -14.73 -0.05 10.18
N GLY A 178 -16.02 0.28 10.20
CA GLY A 178 -16.76 0.87 9.09
C GLY A 178 -17.31 -0.15 8.08
N VAL A 179 -17.04 -1.45 8.23
CA VAL A 179 -17.60 -2.51 7.36
C VAL A 179 -18.14 -3.69 8.18
N GLU A 180 -19.29 -4.22 7.78
CA GLU A 180 -20.00 -5.28 8.52
C GLU A 180 -19.26 -6.62 8.50
N GLU A 181 -18.54 -6.93 7.42
CA GLU A 181 -17.80 -8.19 7.26
C GLU A 181 -16.50 -8.26 8.06
N PHE A 182 -16.09 -7.16 8.71
CA PHE A 182 -14.91 -7.09 9.58
C PHE A 182 -15.26 -6.47 10.95
N PRO A 183 -16.10 -7.14 11.75
CA PRO A 183 -16.59 -6.59 13.02
C PRO A 183 -15.48 -6.48 14.08
N ALA A 184 -15.69 -5.56 15.02
CA ALA A 184 -14.78 -5.33 16.15
C ALA A 184 -14.66 -6.57 17.05
N VAL A 185 -13.46 -6.81 17.58
CA VAL A 185 -13.19 -7.89 18.53
C VAL A 185 -13.45 -7.45 19.97
N SER A 186 -13.94 -8.37 20.81
CA SER A 186 -14.00 -8.19 22.26
C SER A 186 -12.64 -8.50 22.93
N SER A 187 -12.51 -8.18 24.21
CA SER A 187 -11.34 -8.57 25.01
C SER A 187 -11.16 -10.09 25.04
N GLU A 188 -12.26 -10.85 25.11
CA GLU A 188 -12.25 -12.30 25.05
C GLU A 188 -11.73 -12.83 23.71
N ASP A 189 -12.14 -12.21 22.59
CA ASP A 189 -11.65 -12.57 21.26
C ASP A 189 -10.14 -12.27 21.12
N VAL A 190 -9.66 -11.15 21.68
CA VAL A 190 -8.23 -10.81 21.70
C VAL A 190 -7.44 -11.86 22.50
N ALA A 191 -7.90 -12.20 23.70
CA ALA A 191 -7.25 -13.22 24.54
C ALA A 191 -7.22 -14.59 23.85
N LEU A 192 -8.31 -14.96 23.17
CA LEU A 192 -8.38 -16.21 22.40
C LEU A 192 -7.42 -16.18 21.20
N ALA A 193 -7.33 -15.09 20.45
CA ALA A 193 -6.39 -14.94 19.35
C ALA A 193 -4.93 -15.00 19.82
N MET A 194 -4.60 -14.32 20.94
CA MET A 194 -3.28 -14.43 21.58
C MET A 194 -2.96 -15.87 21.97
N CYS A 195 -3.90 -16.58 22.61
CA CYS A 195 -3.75 -18.00 22.96
C CYS A 195 -3.46 -18.87 21.74
N THR A 196 -4.17 -18.64 20.63
CA THR A 196 -4.02 -19.41 19.39
C THR A 196 -2.69 -19.14 18.70
N LEU A 197 -2.19 -17.91 18.75
CA LEU A 197 -1.00 -17.47 18.02
C LEU A 197 0.31 -17.52 18.82
N LYS A 198 0.27 -17.75 20.14
CA LYS A 198 1.42 -17.60 21.06
C LYS A 198 2.71 -18.33 20.66
N ASP A 199 2.60 -19.49 20.00
CA ASP A 199 3.71 -20.35 19.59
C ASP A 199 3.99 -20.29 18.07
N LYS A 200 3.33 -19.36 17.36
CA LYS A 200 3.46 -19.18 15.91
C LYS A 200 4.38 -18.00 15.59
N PRO A 201 5.22 -18.08 14.52
CA PRO A 201 6.09 -17.00 14.11
C PRO A 201 5.29 -15.91 13.38
N THR A 202 4.48 -15.15 14.13
CA THR A 202 3.56 -14.14 13.58
C THR A 202 3.49 -12.90 14.46
N THR A 203 2.68 -11.93 14.05
CA THR A 203 2.42 -10.68 14.76
C THR A 203 0.91 -10.46 14.84
N LEU A 204 0.43 -10.01 15.99
CA LEU A 204 -0.96 -9.57 16.19
C LEU A 204 -1.00 -8.04 16.26
N MET A 205 -1.80 -7.45 15.37
CA MET A 205 -1.80 -6.04 15.02
C MET A 205 -3.17 -5.42 15.33
N PHE A 206 -3.17 -4.23 15.94
CA PHE A 206 -4.39 -3.66 16.51
C PHE A 206 -4.65 -2.26 15.96
N HIS A 207 -5.80 -2.06 15.32
CA HIS A 207 -6.41 -0.72 15.30
C HIS A 207 -6.91 -0.46 16.73
N ALA A 208 -6.08 0.24 17.49
CA ALA A 208 -6.28 0.45 18.91
C ALA A 208 -7.09 1.72 19.14
N GLU A 209 -8.39 1.69 18.87
CA GLU A 209 -9.37 2.63 19.42
C GLU A 209 -10.44 1.81 20.14
N MET A 210 -10.87 2.24 21.33
CA MET A 210 -11.91 1.58 22.12
C MET A 210 -12.70 2.62 22.91
N THR A 211 -14.03 2.58 22.81
CA THR A 211 -14.89 3.46 23.61
C THR A 211 -14.75 3.09 25.10
N PRO A 212 -14.43 4.04 25.99
CA PRO A 212 -14.41 3.80 27.43
C PRO A 212 -15.77 3.35 27.95
N THR A 213 -15.79 2.42 28.91
CA THR A 213 -17.02 1.97 29.58
C THR A 213 -17.63 3.04 30.48
N GLU A 214 -16.78 3.95 30.99
CA GLU A 214 -17.16 5.11 31.79
C GLU A 214 -16.71 6.39 31.11
N GLY A 215 -17.62 7.36 30.99
CA GLY A 215 -17.35 8.64 30.33
C GLY A 215 -18.61 9.23 29.69
N PRO A 216 -18.52 10.46 29.15
CA PRO A 216 -19.58 10.99 28.31
C PRO A 216 -19.80 10.08 27.09
N PRO A 217 -21.03 9.96 26.57
CA PRO A 217 -21.30 9.17 25.38
C PRO A 217 -20.46 9.68 24.21
N ALA A 218 -20.14 8.79 23.26
CA ALA A 218 -19.47 9.16 22.03
C ALA A 218 -20.24 10.28 21.34
N LEU A 219 -19.54 11.30 20.84
CA LEU A 219 -20.20 12.35 20.09
C LEU A 219 -20.79 11.77 18.80
N THR A 220 -22.04 12.11 18.51
CA THR A 220 -22.79 11.66 17.34
C THR A 220 -23.27 12.85 16.51
N GLU A 221 -23.72 12.57 15.28
CA GLU A 221 -24.40 13.57 14.44
C GLU A 221 -25.62 14.22 15.14
N ALA A 222 -26.21 13.54 16.12
CA ALA A 222 -27.37 14.03 16.87
C ALA A 222 -27.03 15.14 17.88
N ASP A 223 -25.76 15.41 18.17
CA ASP A 223 -25.35 16.39 19.19
C ASP A 223 -25.47 17.86 18.74
N GLY A 224 -26.01 18.10 17.54
CA GLY A 224 -26.28 19.45 17.01
C GLY A 224 -25.02 20.27 16.68
N ARG A 225 -23.84 19.64 16.72
CA ARG A 225 -22.56 20.25 16.35
C ARG A 225 -22.42 20.34 14.83
N ASP A 226 -21.54 21.23 14.41
CA ASP A 226 -21.27 21.46 13.00
C ASP A 226 -20.41 20.34 12.40
N VAL A 227 -21.07 19.38 11.75
CA VAL A 227 -20.44 18.21 11.13
C VAL A 227 -19.44 18.54 10.01
N ALA A 228 -19.48 19.76 9.47
CA ALA A 228 -18.51 20.20 8.46
C ALA A 228 -17.20 20.72 9.07
N THR A 229 -17.12 20.87 10.40
CA THR A 229 -15.90 21.31 11.07
C THR A 229 -15.06 20.11 11.48
N TYR A 230 -13.77 20.11 11.15
CA TYR A 230 -12.87 19.00 11.50
C TYR A 230 -12.82 18.73 13.01
N GLN A 231 -12.87 19.79 13.82
CA GLN A 231 -12.90 19.68 15.28
C GLN A 231 -14.06 18.81 15.80
N THR A 232 -15.23 18.85 15.16
CA THR A 232 -16.37 18.00 15.54
C THR A 232 -16.03 16.52 15.41
N PHE A 233 -15.34 16.14 14.32
CA PHE A 233 -14.86 14.78 14.13
C PHE A 233 -13.71 14.42 15.07
N LEU A 234 -12.74 15.33 15.26
CA LEU A 234 -11.62 15.13 16.18
C LEU A 234 -12.09 14.90 17.62
N ASP A 235 -13.06 15.69 18.09
CA ASP A 235 -13.68 15.54 19.42
C ASP A 235 -14.43 14.21 19.56
N SER A 236 -14.95 13.64 18.46
CA SER A 236 -15.67 12.36 18.48
C SER A 236 -14.76 11.14 18.72
N ARG A 237 -13.45 11.32 18.45
CA ARG A 237 -12.39 10.30 18.60
C ARG A 237 -11.22 10.83 19.43
N PRO A 238 -11.47 11.15 20.72
CA PRO A 238 -10.46 11.73 21.59
C PRO A 238 -9.29 10.75 21.82
N PRO A 239 -8.09 11.23 22.18
CA PRO A 239 -6.92 10.39 22.45
C PRO A 239 -7.17 9.25 23.46
N VAL A 240 -8.16 9.42 24.37
CA VAL A 240 -8.51 8.41 25.36
C VAL A 240 -9.01 7.10 24.73
N TYR A 241 -9.56 7.13 23.51
CA TYR A 241 -9.96 5.92 22.80
C TYR A 241 -8.74 5.06 22.47
N GLU A 242 -7.64 5.70 22.05
CA GLU A 242 -6.39 4.98 21.79
C GLU A 242 -5.76 4.47 23.08
N THR A 243 -5.66 5.31 24.11
CA THR A 243 -5.03 4.88 25.37
C THR A 243 -5.83 3.77 26.04
N ARG A 244 -7.16 3.78 25.96
CA ARG A 244 -8.00 2.71 26.54
C ARG A 244 -7.79 1.39 25.81
N ALA A 245 -7.73 1.42 24.47
CA ALA A 245 -7.45 0.22 23.69
C ALA A 245 -6.05 -0.34 23.99
N VAL A 246 -5.03 0.52 24.06
CA VAL A 246 -3.66 0.10 24.39
C VAL A 246 -3.58 -0.49 25.80
N ASP A 247 -4.24 0.12 26.78
CA ASP A 247 -4.34 -0.43 28.16
C ASP A 247 -4.93 -1.84 28.16
N GLU A 248 -6.04 -2.04 27.45
CA GLU A 248 -6.70 -3.34 27.33
C GLU A 248 -5.78 -4.39 26.68
N ILE A 249 -5.13 -4.05 25.56
CA ILE A 249 -4.19 -4.94 24.85
C ILE A 249 -3.03 -5.35 25.77
N LEU A 250 -2.43 -4.38 26.47
CA LEU A 250 -1.30 -4.62 27.37
C LEU A 250 -1.69 -5.46 28.58
N SER A 251 -2.92 -5.33 29.09
CA SER A 251 -3.44 -6.15 30.19
C SER A 251 -3.48 -7.64 29.82
N LEU A 252 -3.71 -7.96 28.54
CA LEU A 252 -3.82 -9.31 28.01
C LEU A 252 -2.48 -9.92 27.57
N ALA A 253 -1.41 -9.12 27.47
CA ALA A 253 -0.12 -9.55 26.93
C ALA A 253 0.49 -10.78 27.64
N HIS A 254 0.17 -10.98 28.92
CA HIS A 254 0.59 -12.16 29.70
C HIS A 254 0.09 -13.49 29.13
N THR A 255 -0.97 -13.46 28.31
CA THR A 255 -1.56 -14.62 27.63
C THR A 255 -0.62 -15.22 26.58
N ALA A 256 0.22 -14.38 25.96
CA ALA A 256 1.18 -14.78 24.93
C ALA A 256 2.48 -13.94 25.03
N PRO A 257 3.34 -14.19 26.04
CA PRO A 257 4.47 -13.31 26.35
C PRO A 257 5.49 -13.13 25.21
N SER A 258 5.63 -14.14 24.34
CA SER A 258 6.54 -14.12 23.19
C SER A 258 5.93 -13.55 21.91
N LEU A 259 4.59 -13.47 21.84
CA LEU A 259 3.89 -13.01 20.65
C LEU A 259 4.17 -11.53 20.43
N HIS A 260 4.58 -11.18 19.21
CA HIS A 260 4.77 -9.78 18.84
C HIS A 260 3.42 -9.09 18.71
N LEU A 261 3.19 -8.08 19.55
CA LEU A 261 2.05 -7.19 19.48
C LEU A 261 2.44 -5.91 18.73
N HIS A 262 1.54 -5.38 17.90
CA HIS A 262 1.84 -4.19 17.11
C HIS A 262 0.66 -3.23 17.06
N ILE A 263 0.87 -2.01 17.54
CA ILE A 263 -0.13 -0.94 17.43
C ILE A 263 0.03 -0.27 16.06
N VAL A 264 -0.95 -0.49 15.19
CA VAL A 264 -0.92 0.12 13.85
C VAL A 264 -1.29 1.59 13.90
N HIS A 265 -0.87 2.35 12.88
CA HIS A 265 -1.24 3.76 12.61
C HIS A 265 -1.46 4.61 13.89
N LEU A 266 -0.52 4.54 14.85
CA LEU A 266 -0.60 5.25 16.13
C LEU A 266 -0.60 6.76 15.88
N SER A 267 -1.63 7.44 16.40
CA SER A 267 -1.80 8.88 16.27
C SER A 267 -1.65 9.59 17.62
N ALA A 268 -2.23 9.07 18.71
CA ALA A 268 -2.17 9.67 20.04
C ALA A 268 -0.82 9.46 20.72
N THR A 269 -0.07 10.55 20.93
CA THR A 269 1.23 10.51 21.63
C THR A 269 1.12 10.11 23.10
N GLN A 270 -0.08 10.16 23.68
CA GLN A 270 -0.41 9.69 25.01
C GLN A 270 -0.18 8.17 25.18
N CYS A 271 -0.19 7.40 24.08
CA CYS A 271 0.11 5.97 24.08
C CYS A 271 1.62 5.69 24.23
N ILE A 272 2.50 6.62 23.84
CA ILE A 272 3.96 6.41 23.81
C ILE A 272 4.52 6.03 25.20
N PRO A 273 4.23 6.76 26.30
CA PRO A 273 4.71 6.37 27.62
C PRO A 273 4.25 4.98 28.06
N MET A 274 3.02 4.59 27.70
CA MET A 274 2.47 3.27 28.03
C MET A 274 3.23 2.15 27.30
N LEU A 275 3.50 2.34 26.01
CA LEU A 275 4.23 1.38 25.20
C LEU A 275 5.70 1.25 25.63
N ARG A 276 6.35 2.37 25.99
CA ARG A 276 7.70 2.35 26.55
C ARG A 276 7.77 1.62 27.89
N ASP A 277 6.84 1.91 28.80
CA ASP A 277 6.74 1.18 30.07
C ASP A 277 6.54 -0.32 29.85
N ALA A 278 5.61 -0.70 28.99
CA ALA A 278 5.35 -2.10 28.63
C ALA A 278 6.60 -2.81 28.10
N ARG A 279 7.33 -2.19 27.17
CA ARG A 279 8.58 -2.73 26.63
C ARG A 279 9.67 -2.83 27.69
N SER A 280 9.76 -1.87 28.61
CA SER A 280 10.71 -1.93 29.73
C SER A 280 10.42 -3.10 30.69
N ARG A 281 9.16 -3.54 30.76
CA ARG A 281 8.71 -4.74 31.48
C ARG A 281 8.85 -6.04 30.67
N GLY A 282 9.40 -5.97 29.45
CA GLY A 282 9.65 -7.11 28.59
C GLY A 282 8.47 -7.52 27.70
N ILE A 283 7.41 -6.71 27.61
CA ILE A 283 6.31 -6.97 26.66
C ILE A 283 6.82 -6.71 25.24
N ASN A 284 6.68 -7.72 24.38
CA ASN A 284 7.06 -7.63 22.96
C ASN A 284 6.02 -6.83 22.17
N VAL A 285 6.04 -5.50 22.32
CA VAL A 285 5.13 -4.58 21.63
C VAL A 285 5.89 -3.51 20.86
N THR A 286 5.43 -3.21 19.65
CA THR A 286 5.90 -2.09 18.83
C THR A 286 4.71 -1.27 18.32
N ALA A 287 4.99 -0.15 17.67
CA ALA A 287 4.00 0.64 16.96
C ALA A 287 4.54 1.09 15.60
N GLU A 288 3.62 1.39 14.69
CA GLU A 288 3.88 2.20 13.50
C GLU A 288 3.11 3.52 13.59
N THR A 289 3.54 4.52 12.83
CA THR A 289 2.73 5.71 12.54
C THR A 289 2.65 5.94 11.04
N CYS A 290 1.92 6.97 10.60
CA CYS A 290 1.63 7.20 9.20
C CYS A 290 2.15 8.54 8.69
N PHE A 291 2.44 8.61 7.39
CA PHE A 291 2.93 9.84 6.75
C PHE A 291 2.03 11.07 7.01
N HIS A 292 0.71 10.86 7.08
CA HIS A 292 -0.25 11.94 7.33
C HIS A 292 -0.26 12.44 8.78
N TYR A 293 0.00 11.60 9.78
CA TYR A 293 0.17 12.07 11.17
C TYR A 293 1.47 12.87 11.36
N LEU A 294 2.43 12.70 10.47
CA LEU A 294 3.72 13.40 10.49
C LEU A 294 3.73 14.67 9.65
N GLY A 295 2.89 14.78 8.61
CA GLY A 295 2.90 15.91 7.69
C GLY A 295 1.66 16.79 7.69
N LEU A 296 0.57 16.41 8.37
CA LEU A 296 -0.66 17.19 8.47
C LEU A 296 -0.98 17.52 9.95
N SER A 297 -1.79 18.54 10.18
CA SER A 297 -2.25 18.97 11.51
C SER A 297 -3.73 19.33 11.45
N ALA A 298 -4.47 19.05 12.52
CA ALA A 298 -5.90 19.34 12.62
C ALA A 298 -6.25 20.81 12.37
N GLU A 299 -5.39 21.72 12.82
CA GLU A 299 -5.58 23.18 12.73
C GLU A 299 -5.58 23.69 11.28
N ASP A 300 -4.95 22.96 10.36
CA ASP A 300 -4.82 23.34 8.95
C ASP A 300 -5.95 22.80 8.06
N ILE A 301 -6.85 21.99 8.64
CA ILE A 301 -7.90 21.32 7.87
C ILE A 301 -9.08 22.26 7.67
N ALA A 302 -9.31 22.61 6.40
CA ALA A 302 -10.43 23.45 6.02
C ALA A 302 -11.78 22.78 6.31
N ARG A 303 -12.76 23.60 6.69
CA ARG A 303 -14.16 23.19 6.85
C ARG A 303 -14.66 22.45 5.60
N GLY A 304 -15.21 21.26 5.80
CA GLY A 304 -15.75 20.40 4.76
C GLY A 304 -14.73 19.64 3.91
N ASP A 305 -13.43 19.74 4.18
CA ASP A 305 -12.40 19.01 3.44
C ASP A 305 -12.20 17.58 3.97
N THR A 306 -13.21 16.75 3.72
CA THR A 306 -13.31 15.35 4.13
C THR A 306 -12.27 14.41 3.52
N ARG A 307 -11.39 14.90 2.63
CA ARG A 307 -10.19 14.16 2.18
C ARG A 307 -9.26 13.84 3.35
N HIS A 308 -9.32 14.65 4.41
CA HIS A 308 -8.52 14.51 5.63
C HIS A 308 -9.14 13.56 6.66
N LYS A 309 -10.34 13.00 6.42
CA LYS A 309 -10.95 12.05 7.34
C LYS A 309 -10.20 10.72 7.28
N CYS A 310 -9.69 10.27 8.42
CA CYS A 310 -9.12 8.94 8.69
C CYS A 310 -9.35 8.59 10.17
N CYS A 311 -9.23 7.31 10.52
CA CYS A 311 -9.34 6.83 11.89
C CYS A 311 -8.09 6.00 12.23
N PRO A 312 -7.34 6.32 13.31
CA PRO A 312 -7.52 7.48 14.19
C PRO A 312 -7.46 8.85 13.48
N PRO A 313 -7.98 9.94 14.07
CA PRO A 313 -7.97 11.24 13.42
C PRO A 313 -6.55 11.84 13.32
N ILE A 314 -6.34 12.72 12.33
CA ILE A 314 -5.18 13.64 12.32
C ILE A 314 -5.33 14.55 13.54
N ARG A 315 -4.30 14.59 14.37
CA ARG A 315 -4.30 15.37 15.62
C ARG A 315 -3.65 16.74 15.43
N GLU A 316 -3.62 17.49 16.51
CA GLU A 316 -3.05 18.83 16.57
C GLU A 316 -1.55 18.83 16.24
N SER A 317 -1.06 19.97 15.78
CA SER A 317 0.36 20.23 15.51
C SER A 317 1.28 19.83 16.67
N SER A 318 0.85 20.11 17.91
CA SER A 318 1.59 19.74 19.13
C SER A 318 1.73 18.23 19.33
N ASN A 319 0.74 17.44 18.89
CA ASN A 319 0.80 15.99 18.89
C ASN A 319 1.73 15.49 17.76
N ARG A 320 1.58 16.01 16.54
CA ARG A 320 2.50 15.70 15.43
C ARG A 320 3.96 15.92 15.82
N ASP A 321 4.25 17.03 16.49
CA ASP A 321 5.63 17.36 16.89
C ASP A 321 6.22 16.31 17.85
N ARG A 322 5.41 15.79 18.78
CA ARG A 322 5.83 14.70 19.68
C ARG A 322 6.00 13.36 18.96
N LEU A 323 5.23 13.08 17.90
CA LEU A 323 5.48 11.91 17.06
C LEU A 323 6.86 11.99 16.40
N TRP A 324 7.24 13.16 15.90
CA TRP A 324 8.59 13.37 15.35
C TRP A 324 9.69 13.21 16.40
N ASP A 325 9.47 13.73 17.61
CA ASP A 325 10.42 13.56 18.72
C ASP A 325 10.60 12.07 19.06
N GLU A 326 9.53 11.28 18.99
CA GLU A 326 9.59 9.83 19.19
C GLU A 326 10.38 9.12 18.10
N LEU A 327 10.26 9.52 16.83
CA LEU A 327 10.97 8.87 15.71
C LEU A 327 12.51 8.94 15.82
N VAL A 328 13.03 9.97 16.50
CA VAL A 328 14.48 10.17 16.71
C VAL A 328 14.95 9.67 18.07
N ALA A 329 14.06 9.20 18.93
CA ALA A 329 14.42 8.67 20.23
C ALA A 329 15.10 7.30 20.08
N GLY A 330 16.21 7.10 20.80
CA GLY A 330 17.01 5.86 20.71
C GLY A 330 16.27 4.60 21.16
N ASP A 331 15.24 4.75 21.99
CA ASP A 331 14.38 3.66 22.48
C ASP A 331 12.95 3.73 21.90
N SER A 332 12.77 4.37 20.74
CA SER A 332 11.45 4.59 20.12
C SER A 332 10.57 3.34 20.14
N CYS A 333 9.31 3.48 20.56
CA CYS A 333 8.31 2.42 20.37
C CYS A 333 7.73 2.42 18.95
N ILE A 334 7.86 3.53 18.22
CA ILE A 334 7.48 3.65 16.81
C ILE A 334 8.65 3.16 15.96
N THR A 335 8.51 1.94 15.43
CA THR A 335 9.59 1.25 14.71
C THR A 335 9.50 1.39 13.20
N THR A 336 8.31 1.69 12.67
CA THR A 336 8.03 1.77 11.23
C THR A 336 7.14 2.97 10.90
N VAL A 337 7.23 3.47 9.67
CA VAL A 337 6.33 4.50 9.13
C VAL A 337 5.74 3.99 7.82
N VAL A 338 4.41 3.98 7.73
CA VAL A 338 3.65 3.38 6.61
C VAL A 338 2.66 4.37 6.01
N SER A 339 2.01 4.00 4.90
CA SER A 339 1.01 4.89 4.30
C SER A 339 -0.35 4.87 4.97
N ASP A 340 -0.79 3.68 5.43
CA ASP A 340 -2.21 3.39 5.69
C ASP A 340 -3.07 3.85 4.49
N HIS A 341 -2.65 3.41 3.30
CA HIS A 341 -3.31 3.79 2.06
C HIS A 341 -4.70 3.15 2.01
N SER A 342 -5.72 3.98 2.24
CA SER A 342 -7.11 3.55 2.33
C SER A 342 -8.02 4.41 1.43
N PRO A 343 -7.97 4.18 0.11
CA PRO A 343 -8.82 4.86 -0.86
C PRO A 343 -10.25 4.32 -0.83
N CYS A 344 -11.20 5.17 -1.24
CA CYS A 344 -12.60 4.81 -1.48
C CYS A 344 -13.09 5.53 -2.74
N THR A 345 -14.32 5.26 -3.17
CA THR A 345 -14.93 6.04 -4.25
C THR A 345 -15.12 7.51 -3.85
N PRO A 346 -15.05 8.47 -4.79
CA PRO A 346 -15.15 9.89 -4.49
C PRO A 346 -16.49 10.29 -3.84
N GLU A 347 -17.58 9.57 -4.13
CA GLU A 347 -18.91 9.82 -3.58
C GLU A 347 -18.93 9.64 -2.07
N LEU A 348 -18.24 8.61 -1.58
CA LEU A 348 -18.14 8.30 -0.15
C LEU A 348 -17.34 9.36 0.62
N LYS A 349 -16.52 10.18 -0.05
CA LYS A 349 -15.87 11.32 0.60
C LYS A 349 -16.81 12.48 0.84
N LEU A 350 -18.00 12.53 0.23
CA LEU A 350 -18.98 13.62 0.44
C LEU A 350 -18.41 15.03 0.18
N LEU A 351 -17.45 15.20 -0.74
CA LEU A 351 -16.78 16.50 -0.91
C LEU A 351 -17.75 17.63 -1.31
N PRO A 352 -17.58 18.86 -0.76
CA PRO A 352 -18.28 20.05 -1.22
C PRO A 352 -18.07 20.31 -2.72
N ARG A 353 -19.09 20.84 -3.41
CA ARG A 353 -19.04 21.13 -4.86
C ARG A 353 -17.83 21.98 -5.28
N GLN A 354 -17.36 22.88 -4.42
CA GLN A 354 -16.23 23.76 -4.71
C GLN A 354 -14.90 22.99 -4.79
N LEU A 355 -14.75 21.93 -3.99
CA LEU A 355 -13.60 21.03 -4.04
C LEU A 355 -13.74 20.04 -5.20
N LYS A 356 -14.97 19.58 -5.51
CA LYS A 356 -15.27 18.78 -6.72
C LYS A 356 -15.05 19.54 -8.04
N ALA A 357 -15.41 20.83 -8.11
CA ALA A 357 -15.22 21.64 -9.33
C ALA A 357 -13.75 21.97 -9.60
N LYS A 358 -12.91 22.05 -8.54
CA LYS A 358 -11.45 22.06 -8.71
C LYS A 358 -10.94 20.74 -9.31
N GLU A 359 -11.57 19.59 -9.03
CA GLU A 359 -11.25 18.30 -9.68
C GLU A 359 -11.61 18.30 -11.18
N GLU A 360 -12.78 18.83 -11.56
CA GLU A 360 -13.21 18.80 -12.96
C GLU A 360 -12.50 19.85 -13.83
N SER A 361 -12.23 21.05 -13.31
CA SER A 361 -11.61 22.14 -14.07
C SER A 361 -10.12 21.91 -14.36
N THR A 362 -9.38 21.19 -13.50
CA THR A 362 -7.99 20.78 -13.78
C THR A 362 -7.88 19.65 -14.79
N SER A 363 -8.93 18.85 -14.97
CA SER A 363 -8.95 17.79 -16.00
C SER A 363 -9.09 18.36 -17.44
N ASN A 364 -9.77 19.50 -17.59
CA ASN A 364 -10.05 20.14 -18.88
C ASN A 364 -8.91 21.01 -19.42
N HIS A 365 -7.84 21.28 -18.66
CA HIS A 365 -6.67 22.05 -19.14
C HIS A 365 -5.61 21.22 -19.86
N SER A 366 -5.83 19.91 -20.06
CA SER A 366 -4.97 19.04 -20.88
C SER A 366 -5.44 18.86 -22.34
N LYS A 367 -6.52 19.53 -22.76
CA LYS A 367 -6.97 19.55 -24.16
C LYS A 367 -6.87 20.95 -24.75
N GLY A 368 -5.76 21.21 -25.45
CA GLY A 368 -5.74 22.21 -26.52
C GLY A 368 -4.48 23.06 -26.56
N HIS A 369 -3.48 22.63 -27.33
CA HIS A 369 -2.66 23.53 -28.15
C HIS A 369 -2.41 22.82 -29.50
N SER A 370 -3.36 22.94 -30.42
CA SER A 370 -3.10 22.76 -31.85
C SER A 370 -3.33 24.10 -32.52
N ALA A 371 -2.23 24.73 -32.93
CA ALA A 371 -2.22 26.02 -33.59
C ALA A 371 -2.89 25.90 -34.97
N LYS A 372 -4.09 26.46 -35.12
CA LYS A 372 -4.69 26.72 -36.44
C LYS A 372 -4.04 27.98 -37.02
N LYS A 373 -3.24 27.80 -38.06
CA LYS A 373 -2.86 28.89 -38.98
C LYS A 373 -3.95 29.04 -40.04
N SER A 374 -4.48 30.25 -40.10
CA SER A 374 -5.53 30.73 -40.99
C SER A 374 -4.99 30.93 -42.41
N ILE A 375 -5.70 30.41 -43.42
CA ILE A 375 -5.73 30.99 -44.77
C ILE A 375 -7.14 30.78 -45.31
N ASN A 376 -7.80 31.86 -45.71
CA ASN A 376 -9.07 31.84 -46.43
C ASN A 376 -8.91 32.61 -47.74
N GLY A 377 -9.42 32.00 -48.82
CA GLY A 377 -9.91 32.68 -50.02
C GLY A 377 -8.98 32.68 -51.23
N ILE A 378 -9.33 31.92 -52.27
CA ILE A 378 -9.78 32.44 -53.59
C ILE A 378 -10.20 31.26 -54.48
N SER A 379 -11.10 31.57 -55.39
CA SER A 379 -12.01 30.77 -56.21
C SER A 379 -11.45 30.17 -57.52
N HIS A 380 -12.31 29.34 -58.13
CA HIS A 380 -12.49 29.04 -59.56
C HIS A 380 -11.90 27.76 -60.19
N ALA A 381 -12.87 26.91 -60.59
CA ALA A 381 -13.13 26.38 -61.93
C ALA A 381 -12.21 25.31 -62.58
N ASP A 382 -12.87 24.19 -62.89
CA ASP A 382 -12.84 23.37 -64.12
C ASP A 382 -11.51 22.96 -64.78
N SER A 383 -11.27 21.64 -64.83
CA SER A 383 -10.94 20.86 -66.04
C SER A 383 -10.68 19.40 -65.62
N ALA A 384 -11.55 18.47 -66.03
CA ALA A 384 -11.43 17.64 -67.24
C ALA A 384 -10.71 16.29 -66.99
N THR A 385 -11.53 15.23 -67.02
CA THR A 385 -11.30 13.92 -67.67
C THR A 385 -9.98 13.17 -67.43
N ASN A 386 -10.08 11.98 -66.83
CA ASN A 386 -9.95 10.74 -67.63
C ASN A 386 -10.44 9.50 -66.88
N ALA A 387 -11.23 8.71 -67.60
CA ALA A 387 -11.67 7.36 -67.24
C ALA A 387 -10.76 6.33 -67.93
N LYS A 388 -10.43 5.22 -67.25
CA LYS A 388 -10.71 3.83 -67.66
C LYS A 388 -9.87 2.80 -66.89
N GLU A 389 -10.60 1.83 -66.35
CA GLU A 389 -10.37 0.38 -66.23
C GLU A 389 -8.94 -0.19 -66.10
N ILE A 390 -8.76 -1.14 -65.16
CA ILE A 390 -8.63 -2.59 -65.43
C ILE A 390 -8.47 -3.41 -64.12
N LYS A 391 -9.37 -4.39 -63.99
CA LYS A 391 -9.32 -5.77 -63.43
C LYS A 391 -8.69 -6.13 -62.07
N ALA A 392 -9.57 -6.77 -61.31
CA ALA A 392 -9.42 -7.86 -60.35
C ALA A 392 -8.19 -8.78 -60.48
N ASN A 393 -7.63 -9.14 -59.31
CA ASN A 393 -7.34 -10.52 -58.93
C ASN A 393 -7.40 -10.64 -57.40
N GLY A 394 -8.14 -11.64 -56.92
CA GLY A 394 -8.30 -11.95 -55.50
C GLY A 394 -7.13 -12.76 -54.92
N ILE A 395 -7.13 -12.89 -53.60
CA ILE A 395 -6.77 -14.09 -52.82
C ILE A 395 -7.34 -13.85 -51.40
N ALA A 396 -8.16 -14.79 -50.94
CA ALA A 396 -8.62 -14.92 -49.56
C ALA A 396 -7.82 -16.04 -48.89
N ILE A 397 -7.43 -15.88 -47.62
CA ILE A 397 -6.98 -16.99 -46.78
C ILE A 397 -7.59 -16.83 -45.37
N ALA A 398 -8.15 -17.94 -44.91
CA ALA A 398 -8.99 -18.12 -43.75
C ALA A 398 -8.21 -18.31 -42.44
N SER A 399 -8.92 -18.10 -41.33
CA SER A 399 -8.52 -18.36 -39.95
C SER A 399 -8.92 -19.77 -39.52
N ASP A 400 -7.95 -20.59 -39.12
CA ASP A 400 -8.17 -21.90 -38.49
C ASP A 400 -7.89 -21.86 -36.98
N ARG A 401 -8.87 -22.30 -36.18
CA ARG A 401 -8.70 -22.84 -34.82
C ARG A 401 -9.41 -24.19 -34.78
N PRO A 402 -8.77 -25.29 -34.34
CA PRO A 402 -9.49 -26.54 -34.13
C PRO A 402 -9.91 -26.69 -32.66
N ALA A 403 -11.17 -27.11 -32.49
CA ALA A 403 -11.68 -27.76 -31.30
C ALA A 403 -11.27 -29.24 -31.29
N ILE A 404 -11.04 -29.82 -30.10
CA ILE A 404 -10.90 -31.28 -29.95
C ILE A 404 -11.68 -31.71 -28.70
N ASN A 405 -12.71 -32.53 -28.91
CA ASN A 405 -13.31 -33.42 -27.93
C ASN A 405 -12.92 -34.86 -28.31
N GLY A 406 -12.53 -35.69 -27.35
CA GLY A 406 -12.22 -37.10 -27.58
C GLY A 406 -11.75 -37.84 -26.34
N ILE A 407 -12.68 -38.54 -25.70
CA ILE A 407 -12.56 -39.41 -24.53
C ILE A 407 -11.75 -40.67 -24.88
N VAL A 408 -10.82 -41.10 -23.99
CA VAL A 408 -10.47 -42.52 -23.81
C VAL A 408 -10.37 -42.79 -22.30
N ASN A 409 -11.20 -43.74 -21.85
CA ASN A 409 -11.34 -44.21 -20.48
C ASN A 409 -10.57 -45.54 -20.36
N THR A 410 -9.62 -45.64 -19.42
CA THR A 410 -9.04 -46.91 -18.98
C THR A 410 -9.27 -47.07 -17.48
N SER A 411 -9.93 -48.17 -17.13
CA SER A 411 -10.29 -48.60 -15.80
C SER A 411 -9.08 -49.12 -15.01
N CYS A 412 -9.05 -48.82 -13.70
CA CYS A 412 -8.50 -49.70 -12.66
C CYS A 412 -9.12 -49.33 -11.30
N ASN A 413 -9.49 -50.37 -10.56
CA ASN A 413 -10.37 -50.39 -9.38
C ASN A 413 -9.79 -49.79 -8.09
N GLY A 414 -10.66 -49.14 -7.32
CA GLY A 414 -10.96 -49.50 -5.92
C GLY A 414 -10.14 -48.84 -4.80
N THR A 415 -10.73 -47.87 -4.08
CA THR A 415 -11.21 -48.04 -2.69
C THR A 415 -11.96 -46.79 -2.19
N VAL A 416 -13.15 -47.08 -1.64
CA VAL A 416 -14.18 -46.33 -0.90
C VAL A 416 -13.77 -45.05 -0.15
N ALA A 417 -14.55 -43.97 -0.34
CA ALA A 417 -14.73 -42.83 0.57
C ALA A 417 -16.23 -42.63 0.88
N PRO A 418 -16.63 -42.17 2.09
CA PRO A 418 -18.03 -42.20 2.53
C PRO A 418 -18.88 -41.03 2.00
N GLU A 419 -20.19 -41.27 2.00
CA GLU A 419 -21.30 -40.52 1.40
C GLU A 419 -21.43 -39.04 1.82
N LEU A 420 -21.62 -38.18 0.81
CA LEU A 420 -22.30 -36.88 0.96
C LEU A 420 -23.81 -37.12 1.11
N LYS A 421 -24.39 -36.72 2.24
CA LYS A 421 -25.85 -36.58 2.38
C LYS A 421 -26.30 -35.31 1.67
N VAL A 422 -27.03 -35.48 0.58
CA VAL A 422 -27.80 -34.46 -0.12
C VAL A 422 -29.02 -34.09 0.75
N LEU A 423 -29.18 -32.80 1.07
CA LEU A 423 -30.42 -32.25 1.64
C LEU A 423 -31.46 -32.05 0.52
N PRO A 424 -32.76 -32.27 0.76
CA PRO A 424 -33.75 -32.36 -0.30
C PRO A 424 -34.20 -31.01 -0.86
N ASP A 425 -34.44 -31.01 -2.17
CA ASP A 425 -35.08 -29.95 -2.97
C ASP A 425 -36.50 -29.65 -2.50
N HIS A 426 -36.69 -28.49 -1.88
CA HIS A 426 -37.98 -27.83 -1.80
C HIS A 426 -37.80 -26.39 -2.25
N LEU A 427 -37.92 -26.12 -3.55
CA LEU A 427 -38.36 -24.84 -4.13
C LEU A 427 -38.38 -24.97 -5.66
N SER A 428 -39.37 -25.70 -6.19
CA SER A 428 -39.79 -25.54 -7.58
C SER A 428 -41.29 -25.88 -7.72
N LYS A 429 -42.14 -24.87 -7.48
CA LYS A 429 -43.47 -24.67 -8.09
C LYS A 429 -44.24 -23.59 -7.33
N ALA A 430 -44.15 -22.35 -7.81
CA ALA A 430 -45.22 -21.36 -7.73
C ALA A 430 -44.85 -20.20 -8.67
N ALA A 431 -45.08 -20.40 -9.97
CA ALA A 431 -45.27 -19.31 -10.92
C ALA A 431 -46.74 -19.36 -11.30
N GLU A 432 -47.53 -18.43 -10.76
CA GLU A 432 -48.74 -17.83 -11.34
C GLU A 432 -49.44 -16.99 -10.25
N GLY A 433 -49.45 -15.66 -10.44
CA GLY A 433 -50.43 -14.78 -9.81
C GLY A 433 -49.88 -13.66 -8.92
N ASP A 434 -50.20 -12.43 -9.34
CA ASP A 434 -50.23 -11.16 -8.59
C ASP A 434 -48.88 -10.45 -8.34
N GLY A 435 -48.78 -9.26 -8.92
CA GLY A 435 -47.58 -8.44 -8.96
C GLY A 435 -47.44 -7.57 -7.72
N THR A 436 -46.36 -7.77 -6.98
CA THR A 436 -45.62 -6.71 -6.29
C THR A 436 -44.14 -7.12 -6.27
N GLY A 437 -43.33 -6.54 -7.14
CA GLY A 437 -41.88 -6.74 -7.11
C GLY A 437 -41.30 -6.05 -5.88
N VAL A 438 -40.67 -6.82 -4.99
CA VAL A 438 -39.84 -6.27 -3.92
C VAL A 438 -38.46 -6.01 -4.50
N ASP A 439 -38.21 -4.74 -4.78
CA ASP A 439 -36.93 -4.18 -5.17
C ASP A 439 -35.97 -4.24 -3.98
N ILE A 440 -34.88 -5.01 -4.08
CA ILE A 440 -33.82 -5.03 -3.07
C ILE A 440 -32.87 -3.88 -3.39
N THR A 441 -33.38 -2.66 -3.24
CA THR A 441 -32.55 -1.49 -3.02
C THR A 441 -32.38 -1.35 -1.51
N THR A 442 -31.13 -1.32 -1.07
CA THR A 442 -30.80 -0.91 0.29
C THR A 442 -31.49 0.42 0.56
N ALA A 443 -32.24 0.49 1.65
CA ALA A 443 -32.89 1.71 2.10
C ALA A 443 -31.80 2.75 2.43
N VAL A 444 -31.46 3.58 1.44
CA VAL A 444 -30.75 4.84 1.65
C VAL A 444 -31.68 5.70 2.51
N PRO A 445 -31.25 6.21 3.68
CA PRO A 445 -32.06 7.15 4.44
C PRO A 445 -32.46 8.31 3.52
N SER A 446 -33.74 8.66 3.51
CA SER A 446 -34.32 9.67 2.62
C SER A 446 -33.93 11.13 2.97
N GLY A 447 -32.79 11.32 3.64
CA GLY A 447 -32.13 12.61 3.83
C GLY A 447 -30.87 12.66 2.98
N THR A 448 -30.72 13.68 2.14
CA THR A 448 -29.44 13.92 1.46
C THR A 448 -28.38 14.23 2.51
N VAL A 449 -27.42 13.32 2.73
CA VAL A 449 -26.28 13.57 3.61
C VAL A 449 -25.56 14.84 3.11
N PRO A 450 -25.35 15.85 3.96
CA PRO A 450 -24.77 17.11 3.52
C PRO A 450 -23.33 16.93 3.05
N ALA A 451 -22.95 17.66 1.99
CA ALA A 451 -21.57 17.65 1.53
C ALA A 451 -20.64 18.33 2.56
N GLY A 452 -19.44 17.78 2.74
CA GLY A 452 -18.45 18.21 3.72
C GLY A 452 -18.64 17.62 5.11
N ASP A 453 -19.58 16.68 5.29
CA ASP A 453 -19.85 16.03 6.57
C ASP A 453 -18.71 15.07 6.97
N PHE A 454 -17.91 15.45 7.96
CA PHE A 454 -16.84 14.61 8.50
C PHE A 454 -17.36 13.44 9.33
N MET A 455 -18.58 13.46 9.85
CA MET A 455 -19.14 12.35 10.62
C MET A 455 -19.59 11.23 9.67
N ALA A 456 -20.19 11.58 8.55
CA ALA A 456 -20.72 10.63 7.57
C ALA A 456 -19.72 10.18 6.48
N ALA A 457 -18.72 11.00 6.12
CA ALA A 457 -17.79 10.66 5.04
C ALA A 457 -16.97 9.38 5.33
N TRP A 458 -16.48 8.69 4.31
CA TRP A 458 -15.59 7.54 4.51
C TRP A 458 -14.20 7.97 4.99
N GLY A 459 -13.69 7.32 6.04
CA GLY A 459 -12.35 7.54 6.58
C GLY A 459 -11.28 6.76 5.82
N GLY A 460 -10.20 7.42 5.42
CA GLY A 460 -9.04 6.79 4.78
C GLY A 460 -8.25 7.78 3.92
N ILE A 461 -6.92 7.71 3.96
CA ILE A 461 -6.05 8.63 3.23
C ILE A 461 -5.35 7.90 2.08
N SER A 462 -5.41 8.50 0.89
CA SER A 462 -4.69 7.98 -0.28
C SER A 462 -3.27 8.58 -0.34
N SER A 463 -2.25 7.80 0.03
CA SER A 463 -0.85 8.25 -0.02
C SER A 463 0.20 7.20 -0.41
N VAL A 464 -0.18 6.00 -0.88
CA VAL A 464 0.81 5.03 -1.38
C VAL A 464 1.64 5.66 -2.49
N GLY A 465 2.96 5.51 -2.39
CA GLY A 465 3.93 6.14 -3.30
C GLY A 465 4.27 7.61 -3.01
N LEU A 466 3.67 8.26 -2.01
CA LEU A 466 4.08 9.60 -1.57
C LEU A 466 5.02 9.59 -0.37
N GLY A 467 5.22 8.45 0.28
CA GLY A 467 5.92 8.32 1.56
C GLY A 467 7.26 9.03 1.64
N LEU A 468 8.18 8.75 0.71
CA LEU A 468 9.49 9.41 0.65
C LEU A 468 9.37 10.94 0.50
N SER A 469 8.47 11.40 -0.36
CA SER A 469 8.29 12.83 -0.63
C SER A 469 7.72 13.56 0.59
N ILE A 470 6.76 12.95 1.28
CA ILE A 470 6.18 13.49 2.52
C ILE A 470 7.24 13.52 3.63
N MET A 471 7.90 12.39 3.89
CA MET A 471 8.89 12.26 4.95
C MET A 471 10.06 13.22 4.74
N HIS A 472 10.64 13.25 3.55
CA HIS A 472 11.78 14.13 3.25
C HIS A 472 11.39 15.60 3.34
N THR A 473 10.23 15.99 2.80
CA THR A 473 9.75 17.39 2.88
C THR A 473 9.57 17.82 4.33
N ALA A 474 8.86 17.03 5.13
CA ALA A 474 8.57 17.36 6.51
C ALA A 474 9.83 17.33 7.39
N ALA A 475 10.69 16.31 7.23
CA ALA A 475 11.96 16.23 7.96
C ALA A 475 12.89 17.40 7.62
N LYS A 476 13.01 17.78 6.35
CA LYS A 476 13.81 18.93 5.89
C LYS A 476 13.28 20.27 6.42
N GLN A 477 11.97 20.39 6.61
CA GLN A 477 11.40 21.58 7.25
C GLN A 477 11.71 21.61 8.75
N ARG A 478 11.58 20.47 9.44
CA ARG A 478 11.82 20.35 10.88
C ARG A 478 13.28 20.46 11.28
N SER A 479 14.20 19.95 10.47
CA SER A 479 15.64 20.03 10.75
C SER A 479 16.18 21.45 10.86
N LYS A 480 15.41 22.46 10.40
CA LYS A 480 15.70 23.88 10.60
C LYS A 480 15.50 24.35 12.04
N ALA A 481 14.70 23.63 12.83
CA ALA A 481 14.26 24.03 14.18
C ALA A 481 14.59 23.00 15.28
N GLY A 482 14.97 21.76 14.92
CA GLY A 482 15.28 20.71 15.88
C GLY A 482 15.77 19.42 15.23
N ALA A 483 15.80 18.33 16.02
CA ALA A 483 16.12 17.01 15.50
C ALA A 483 15.01 16.51 14.57
N ALA A 484 15.41 15.86 13.48
CA ALA A 484 14.51 15.19 12.56
C ALA A 484 15.25 13.98 11.95
N PRO A 485 14.53 12.90 11.61
CA PRO A 485 15.05 11.78 10.83
C PRO A 485 15.77 12.27 9.57
N ASP A 486 16.99 11.79 9.35
CA ASP A 486 17.68 11.99 8.08
C ASP A 486 17.30 10.89 7.05
N MET A 487 17.95 10.86 5.89
CA MET A 487 17.63 9.86 4.87
C MET A 487 17.97 8.42 5.32
N THR A 488 18.98 8.23 6.18
CA THR A 488 19.29 6.90 6.74
C THR A 488 18.21 6.47 7.72
N ASP A 489 17.68 7.38 8.54
CA ASP A 489 16.51 7.10 9.39
C ASP A 489 15.26 6.78 8.58
N ILE A 490 15.00 7.51 7.48
CA ILE A 490 13.85 7.25 6.60
C ILE A 490 13.97 5.85 5.97
N VAL A 491 15.16 5.46 5.48
CA VAL A 491 15.38 4.10 4.95
C VAL A 491 15.24 3.04 6.04
N ARG A 492 15.72 3.31 7.26
CA ARG A 492 15.50 2.41 8.40
C ARG A 492 14.01 2.22 8.66
N LEU A 493 13.25 3.30 8.79
CA LEU A 493 11.83 3.30 9.16
C LEU A 493 10.88 2.77 8.07
N CYS A 494 11.21 2.96 6.79
CA CYS A 494 10.33 2.63 5.66
C CYS A 494 10.79 1.41 4.84
N CYS A 495 12.02 0.93 5.06
CA CYS A 495 12.58 -0.21 4.32
C CYS A 495 13.05 -1.32 5.28
N GLN A 496 14.11 -1.07 6.04
CA GLN A 496 14.79 -2.10 6.83
C GLN A 496 13.93 -2.63 7.98
N ALA A 497 13.46 -1.73 8.86
CA ALA A 497 12.63 -2.08 10.01
C ALA A 497 11.26 -2.60 9.57
N THR A 498 10.70 -2.05 8.48
CA THR A 498 9.43 -2.54 7.94
C THR A 498 9.56 -3.95 7.36
N ALA A 499 10.62 -4.22 6.58
CA ALA A 499 10.90 -5.57 6.11
C ALA A 499 11.08 -6.55 7.28
N GLN A 500 11.74 -6.15 8.37
CA GLN A 500 11.85 -6.97 9.58
C GLN A 500 10.50 -7.20 10.25
N GLN A 501 9.70 -6.14 10.42
CA GLN A 501 8.38 -6.22 11.05
C GLN A 501 7.44 -7.19 10.32
N VAL A 502 7.50 -7.25 8.98
CA VAL A 502 6.69 -8.18 8.17
C VAL A 502 7.37 -9.54 7.92
N GLY A 503 8.56 -9.80 8.47
CA GLY A 503 9.27 -11.07 8.31
C GLY A 503 9.83 -11.30 6.90
N LEU A 504 10.31 -10.24 6.26
CA LEU A 504 10.93 -10.23 4.92
C LEU A 504 12.36 -9.68 4.91
N ALA A 505 12.98 -9.42 6.06
CA ALA A 505 14.34 -8.88 6.17
C ALA A 505 15.42 -9.76 5.51
N HIS A 506 15.14 -11.03 5.25
CA HIS A 506 16.04 -11.93 4.54
C HIS A 506 16.13 -11.64 3.02
N ARG A 507 15.18 -10.87 2.45
CA ARG A 507 15.14 -10.59 1.01
C ARG A 507 14.73 -9.16 0.61
N LYS A 508 14.08 -8.39 1.48
CA LYS A 508 13.65 -6.99 1.25
C LYS A 508 14.31 -6.02 2.25
N GLY A 509 14.33 -4.74 1.89
CA GLY A 509 14.61 -3.65 2.84
C GLY A 509 16.07 -3.18 2.94
N ALA A 510 17.02 -3.78 2.21
CA ALA A 510 18.40 -3.29 2.14
C ALA A 510 19.08 -3.54 0.78
N LEU A 511 20.10 -2.73 0.48
CA LEU A 511 20.97 -2.90 -0.70
C LEU A 511 22.17 -3.78 -0.33
N LYS A 512 21.95 -5.10 -0.31
CA LYS A 512 22.94 -6.11 0.10
C LYS A 512 22.95 -7.30 -0.84
N VAL A 513 24.13 -7.87 -1.07
CA VAL A 513 24.29 -9.07 -1.92
C VAL A 513 23.36 -10.19 -1.45
N GLY A 514 22.67 -10.82 -2.40
CA GLY A 514 21.70 -11.91 -2.15
C GLY A 514 20.26 -11.45 -1.89
N MET A 515 20.04 -10.17 -1.60
CA MET A 515 18.68 -9.61 -1.48
C MET A 515 18.04 -9.43 -2.85
N ASP A 516 16.71 -9.28 -2.87
CA ASP A 516 16.01 -8.91 -4.10
C ASP A 516 16.57 -7.59 -4.61
N ALA A 517 16.81 -7.49 -5.92
CA ALA A 517 17.32 -6.31 -6.60
C ALA A 517 16.25 -5.22 -6.72
N ASP A 518 15.77 -4.78 -5.57
CA ASP A 518 14.74 -3.77 -5.37
C ASP A 518 15.40 -2.45 -5.04
N VAL A 519 15.39 -1.51 -5.98
CA VAL A 519 16.12 -0.23 -5.88
C VAL A 519 15.19 0.92 -6.20
N CYS A 520 15.17 1.93 -5.34
CA CYS A 520 14.55 3.22 -5.58
C CYS A 520 15.62 4.25 -5.90
N VAL A 521 15.54 4.89 -7.08
CA VAL A 521 16.38 6.04 -7.44
C VAL A 521 15.62 7.31 -7.04
N TYR A 522 16.19 8.08 -6.11
CA TYR A 522 15.52 9.22 -5.49
C TYR A 522 16.32 10.51 -5.67
N ASP A 523 15.70 11.53 -6.26
CA ASP A 523 16.26 12.88 -6.33
C ASP A 523 15.74 13.68 -5.15
N ASP A 524 16.58 13.95 -4.15
CA ASP A 524 16.21 14.65 -2.92
C ASP A 524 16.29 16.19 -3.06
N ALA A 525 16.66 16.69 -4.24
CA ALA A 525 16.76 18.10 -4.57
C ALA A 525 15.58 18.59 -5.42
N ASP A 526 14.91 17.70 -6.16
CA ASP A 526 13.73 18.05 -6.98
C ASP A 526 12.64 18.73 -6.14
N VAL A 527 11.87 19.63 -6.75
CA VAL A 527 10.72 20.28 -6.12
C VAL A 527 9.54 20.20 -7.08
N TRP A 528 8.46 19.59 -6.60
CA TRP A 528 7.29 19.33 -7.42
C TRP A 528 6.01 19.52 -6.63
N THR A 529 4.89 19.71 -7.32
CA THR A 529 3.57 19.87 -6.70
C THR A 529 2.69 18.68 -7.10
N LEU A 530 2.00 18.09 -6.12
CA LEU A 530 1.06 17.00 -6.41
C LEU A 530 -0.22 17.58 -7.01
N ASP A 531 -0.35 17.53 -8.33
CA ASP A 531 -1.61 17.77 -9.01
C ASP A 531 -2.42 16.48 -9.17
N GLN A 532 -3.70 16.63 -9.50
CA GLN A 532 -4.61 15.50 -9.67
C GLN A 532 -4.19 14.54 -10.81
N GLY A 533 -3.59 15.06 -11.89
CA GLY A 533 -3.12 14.26 -13.02
C GLY A 533 -1.90 13.40 -12.69
N SER A 534 -1.12 13.82 -11.69
CA SER A 534 0.04 13.10 -11.19
C SER A 534 -0.30 11.97 -10.20
N MET A 535 -1.51 11.96 -9.63
CA MET A 535 -1.99 10.88 -8.76
C MET A 535 -2.13 9.57 -9.54
N ARG A 536 -1.54 8.50 -9.00
CA ARG A 536 -1.44 7.20 -9.68
C ARG A 536 -2.37 6.12 -9.16
N TRP A 537 -3.02 6.35 -8.02
CA TRP A 537 -4.11 5.51 -7.53
C TRP A 537 -5.41 5.81 -8.28
N LYS A 538 -6.39 4.91 -8.18
CA LYS A 538 -7.63 4.89 -8.98
C LYS A 538 -8.49 6.13 -8.75
N ASN A 539 -8.83 6.39 -7.49
CA ASN A 539 -9.69 7.50 -7.11
C ASN A 539 -8.84 8.70 -6.69
N ARG A 540 -8.63 9.64 -7.62
CA ARG A 540 -7.69 10.80 -7.52
C ARG A 540 -8.15 11.86 -6.52
N CYS A 541 -8.32 11.44 -5.27
CA CYS A 541 -8.76 12.20 -4.12
C CYS A 541 -7.76 11.95 -2.98
N SER A 542 -7.15 13.02 -2.48
CA SER A 542 -6.15 12.95 -1.42
C SER A 542 -5.98 14.33 -0.77
N PRO A 543 -5.74 14.40 0.56
CA PRO A 543 -5.48 15.66 1.25
C PRO A 543 -4.19 16.33 0.74
N TRP A 544 -3.28 15.57 0.13
CA TRP A 544 -2.01 16.05 -0.39
C TRP A 544 -2.11 16.86 -1.68
N GLN A 545 -3.29 16.96 -2.30
CA GLN A 545 -3.46 17.68 -3.55
C GLN A 545 -3.07 19.16 -3.40
N GLY A 546 -2.17 19.63 -4.26
CA GLY A 546 -1.66 21.00 -4.23
C GLY A 546 -0.49 21.21 -3.27
N HIS A 547 -0.10 20.20 -2.49
CA HIS A 547 1.12 20.29 -1.68
C HIS A 547 2.35 20.28 -2.59
N GLN A 548 3.31 21.13 -2.23
CA GLN A 548 4.65 21.12 -2.81
C GLN A 548 5.53 20.19 -1.98
N PHE A 549 6.22 19.26 -2.65
CA PHE A 549 7.17 18.34 -2.05
C PHE A 549 8.59 18.68 -2.48
N ALA A 550 9.52 18.57 -1.53
CA ALA A 550 10.93 18.42 -1.80
C ALA A 550 11.24 16.92 -1.93
N GLY A 551 11.99 16.62 -2.99
CA GLY A 551 12.43 15.31 -3.42
C GLY A 551 11.37 14.46 -4.11
N ARG A 552 11.82 13.64 -5.06
CA ARG A 552 10.95 12.87 -5.96
C ARG A 552 11.62 11.56 -6.38
N VAL A 553 10.80 10.52 -6.51
CA VAL A 553 11.25 9.24 -7.08
C VAL A 553 11.44 9.40 -8.59
N CYS A 554 12.63 9.02 -9.06
CA CYS A 554 12.98 9.02 -10.47
C CYS A 554 12.77 7.65 -11.09
N GLU A 555 13.14 6.58 -10.40
CA GLU A 555 13.03 5.21 -10.92
C GLU A 555 12.74 4.22 -9.81
N THR A 556 12.05 3.15 -10.19
CA THR A 556 11.81 1.99 -9.33
C THR A 556 12.20 0.74 -10.06
N TRP A 557 13.08 -0.04 -9.45
CA TRP A 557 13.56 -1.32 -9.92
C TRP A 557 13.00 -2.42 -9.00
N LEU A 558 12.44 -3.46 -9.60
CA LEU A 558 11.89 -4.62 -8.90
C LEU A 558 12.62 -5.87 -9.41
N ARG A 559 13.28 -6.63 -8.52
CA ARG A 559 14.07 -7.81 -8.88
C ARG A 559 14.95 -7.59 -10.12
N GLY A 560 15.70 -6.49 -10.13
CA GLY A 560 16.69 -6.19 -11.16
C GLY A 560 16.11 -5.65 -12.48
N ARG A 561 14.80 -5.39 -12.54
CA ARG A 561 14.15 -4.79 -13.72
C ARG A 561 13.58 -3.43 -13.38
N LYS A 562 13.85 -2.41 -14.20
CA LYS A 562 13.18 -1.10 -14.09
C LYS A 562 11.69 -1.30 -14.38
N VAL A 563 10.83 -1.03 -13.41
CA VAL A 563 9.36 -1.12 -13.57
C VAL A 563 8.71 0.24 -13.75
N TYR A 564 9.34 1.30 -13.23
CA TYR A 564 8.86 2.67 -13.34
C TYR A 564 10.02 3.65 -13.58
N GLU A 565 9.78 4.65 -14.41
CA GLU A 565 10.67 5.79 -14.65
C GLU A 565 9.83 7.07 -14.74
N LEU A 566 10.24 8.11 -14.02
CA LEU A 566 9.60 9.41 -14.06
C LEU A 566 9.70 10.00 -15.47
N GLY A 567 8.57 10.50 -15.99
CA GLY A 567 8.47 11.01 -17.37
C GLY A 567 8.05 9.93 -18.36
N SER A 568 8.76 8.80 -18.41
CA SER A 568 8.47 7.67 -19.32
C SER A 568 7.31 6.79 -18.86
N GLY A 569 7.03 6.74 -17.54
CA GLY A 569 5.99 5.92 -16.95
C GLY A 569 6.46 4.49 -16.65
N PHE A 570 5.61 3.51 -16.95
CA PHE A 570 5.93 2.10 -16.67
C PHE A 570 6.85 1.53 -17.76
N ALA A 571 8.01 1.04 -17.36
CA ALA A 571 9.04 0.55 -18.27
C ALA A 571 8.80 -0.91 -18.72
N VAL A 572 7.93 -1.64 -18.04
CA VAL A 572 7.46 -2.98 -18.44
C VAL A 572 6.03 -2.90 -18.96
N GLN A 573 5.69 -3.77 -19.92
CA GLN A 573 4.36 -3.78 -20.56
C GLN A 573 3.31 -4.51 -19.70
N GLU A 574 3.74 -5.45 -18.87
CA GLU A 574 2.87 -6.29 -18.05
C GLU A 574 3.32 -6.27 -16.58
N PRO A 575 2.40 -6.53 -15.64
CA PRO A 575 2.73 -6.59 -14.22
C PRO A 575 3.80 -7.65 -13.93
N PHE A 576 4.79 -7.29 -13.10
CA PHE A 576 5.95 -8.14 -12.81
C PHE A 576 6.02 -8.62 -11.35
N GLY A 577 5.22 -8.01 -10.47
CA GLY A 577 5.15 -8.31 -9.04
C GLY A 577 4.66 -9.72 -8.74
N GLU A 578 5.17 -10.31 -7.66
CA GLU A 578 4.76 -11.63 -7.19
C GLU A 578 4.04 -11.56 -5.84
N THR A 579 3.18 -12.54 -5.58
CA THR A 579 2.59 -12.74 -4.26
C THR A 579 3.59 -13.47 -3.36
N ILE A 580 3.92 -12.89 -2.21
CA ILE A 580 4.83 -13.51 -1.24
C ILE A 580 4.02 -14.30 -0.21
N THR A 581 4.06 -15.63 -0.32
CA THR A 581 3.36 -16.57 0.58
C THR A 581 4.31 -17.60 1.21
N GLU A 582 5.63 -17.42 1.06
CA GLU A 582 6.61 -18.25 1.77
C GLU A 582 6.43 -18.11 3.29
N PRO A 583 6.70 -19.13 4.12
CA PRO A 583 6.53 -19.03 5.57
C PRO A 583 7.23 -17.80 6.16
N ARG A 584 6.61 -17.17 7.16
CA ARG A 584 7.19 -16.01 7.83
C ARG A 584 8.50 -16.42 8.52
N THR A 585 9.57 -15.70 8.22
CA THR A 585 10.84 -15.82 8.95
C THR A 585 10.74 -15.03 10.26
N ALA A 586 11.28 -15.61 11.34
CA ALA A 586 11.26 -15.04 12.68
C ALA A 586 12.04 -13.72 12.76
#